data_AF-A0A653ASA5-F1
#
_entry.id   AF-A0A653ASA5-F1
#
_cell.length_a   1.000
_cell.length_b   1.000
_cell.length_c   1.000
_cell.angle_alpha   90.00
_cell.angle_beta   90.00
_cell.angle_gamma   90.00
#
_symmetry.space_group_name_H-M   'P 1'
#
loop_
_entity.id
_entity.type
_entity.pdbx_description
1 polymer ?
#
loop_
_entity_poly.entity_id
_entity_poly.type
_entity_poly.pdbx_seq_one_letter_code
_entity_poly.pdbx_strand_id
1 'polypeptide(L)'
;MLTTILNQNETIINYISELNLPYSSAIKNHMVNIVSGIIVTEGSKTISSVHNKITCNRDRSTGSRFLSSYSWNHEYVTQERIFHAISEISNTCEASDVGFLIIDDTLTKKNTSTKKIESLDFHNSHADGNKPKWSHCLVTSHYKINDYSIPLDFRQYHRKESSKKLSKKFLDKNELAMELMNEFTPVTKNNYLLVDSWYTSAKILLHGLINGCHTIGRIKSNRVIYPAGIKTNVKKFSSYIRTNETSLVTASNNKYYVYRYEGKLNDIENVVVLISWTKNDLSDNPAFIISTDVSLDNKTIISYYEKRWDIEVSYRYHKTALGFDEFQIQSLKSIHRYWSIIFLTYTFLELFRIKYGKLYKFKNIGDVILHFRNNYLVKIVAFAHECADNGISLQSTIAKLGLVA
;
A
#
# COMPACT_ATOMS: atom_id res chain seq x y z
N MET A 1 19.57 -5.53 37.18
CA MET A 1 19.88 -4.33 36.37
C MET A 1 18.69 -4.13 35.43
N LEU A 2 17.74 -3.26 35.79
CA LEU A 2 16.52 -3.02 34.99
C LEU A 2 16.92 -2.32 33.69
N THR A 3 17.03 -3.09 32.60
CA THR A 3 17.06 -2.57 31.23
C THR A 3 15.66 -2.06 30.92
N THR A 4 15.41 -0.79 31.19
CA THR A 4 14.11 -0.18 30.90
C THR A 4 13.94 -0.03 29.39
N ILE A 5 13.45 -1.08 28.73
CA ILE A 5 12.66 -0.86 27.52
C ILE A 5 11.44 -0.09 28.04
N LEU A 6 11.33 1.21 27.71
CA LEU A 6 10.10 1.97 27.94
C LEU A 6 8.95 1.07 27.52
N ASN A 7 8.12 0.65 28.48
CA ASN A 7 7.31 -0.56 28.38
C ASN A 7 6.70 -0.65 26.98
N GLN A 8 7.07 -1.69 26.22
CA GLN A 8 6.67 -1.84 24.82
C GLN A 8 5.16 -1.70 24.73
N ASN A 9 4.65 -1.08 23.66
CA ASN A 9 3.23 -0.83 23.59
C ASN A 9 2.47 -2.16 23.57
N GLU A 10 1.72 -2.47 24.63
CA GLU A 10 0.97 -3.72 24.80
C GLU A 10 0.07 -3.99 23.61
N THR A 11 -0.46 -2.95 22.96
CA THR A 11 -1.31 -3.11 21.77
C THR A 11 -0.53 -3.69 20.58
N ILE A 12 0.76 -3.32 20.43
CA ILE A 12 1.63 -3.88 19.38
C ILE A 12 2.03 -5.30 19.74
N ILE A 13 2.32 -5.59 21.03
CA ILE A 13 2.62 -6.94 21.50
C ILE A 13 1.43 -7.88 21.24
N ASN A 14 0.23 -7.44 21.59
CA ASN A 14 -0.99 -8.21 21.40
C ASN A 14 -1.22 -8.48 19.92
N TYR A 15 -1.09 -7.46 19.07
CA TYR A 15 -1.18 -7.65 17.62
C TYR A 15 -0.20 -8.69 17.09
N ILE A 16 1.09 -8.59 17.43
CA ILE A 16 2.10 -9.57 16.98
C ILE A 16 1.83 -10.98 17.54
N SER A 17 1.26 -11.06 18.74
CA SER A 17 0.85 -12.34 19.35
C SER A 17 -0.35 -12.96 18.61
N GLU A 18 -1.34 -12.15 18.22
CA GLU A 18 -2.55 -12.58 17.49
C GLU A 18 -2.23 -13.14 16.09
N LEU A 19 -1.08 -12.77 15.51
CA LEU A 19 -0.60 -13.36 14.25
C LEU A 19 -0.14 -14.82 14.38
N ASN A 20 -0.08 -15.38 15.61
CA ASN A 20 0.24 -16.78 15.88
C ASN A 20 1.53 -17.30 15.20
N LEU A 21 2.51 -16.42 14.95
CA LEU A 21 3.74 -16.78 14.24
C LEU A 21 4.53 -17.87 14.99
N PRO A 22 5.08 -18.89 14.30
CA PRO A 22 5.81 -20.01 14.90
C PRO A 22 7.27 -19.64 15.24
N TYR A 23 7.49 -18.41 15.69
CA TYR A 23 8.81 -17.90 16.03
C TYR A 23 8.97 -17.71 17.54
N SER A 24 10.22 -17.78 18.00
CA SER A 24 10.54 -17.58 19.42
C SER A 24 10.13 -16.19 19.91
N SER A 25 9.90 -16.06 21.21
CA SER A 25 9.60 -14.78 21.85
C SER A 25 10.67 -13.72 21.56
N ALA A 26 11.94 -14.12 21.39
CA ALA A 26 13.00 -13.22 20.99
C ALA A 26 12.76 -12.59 19.60
N ILE A 27 12.39 -13.39 18.60
CA ILE A 27 12.09 -12.90 17.24
C ILE A 27 10.84 -12.01 17.26
N LYS A 28 9.78 -12.43 17.95
CA LYS A 28 8.56 -11.62 18.12
C LYS A 28 8.87 -10.27 18.79
N ASN A 29 9.72 -10.26 19.81
CA ASN A 29 10.18 -9.03 20.45
C ASN A 29 10.97 -8.12 19.50
N HIS A 30 11.74 -8.67 18.56
CA HIS A 30 12.37 -7.85 17.52
C HIS A 30 11.35 -7.23 16.57
N MET A 31 10.30 -7.98 16.18
CA MET A 31 9.18 -7.46 15.39
C MET A 31 8.46 -6.31 16.13
N VAL A 32 8.13 -6.51 17.40
CA VAL A 32 7.51 -5.46 18.24
C VAL A 32 8.39 -4.21 18.30
N ASN A 33 9.70 -4.37 18.51
CA ASN A 33 10.63 -3.25 18.58
C ASN A 33 10.73 -2.47 17.28
N ILE A 34 10.86 -3.15 16.13
CA ILE A 34 10.99 -2.46 14.84
C ILE A 34 9.68 -1.77 14.44
N VAL A 35 8.52 -2.42 14.66
CA VAL A 35 7.20 -1.82 14.41
C VAL A 35 7.01 -0.59 15.29
N SER A 36 7.28 -0.71 16.59
CA SER A 36 7.20 0.42 17.53
C SER A 36 8.12 1.55 17.10
N GLY A 37 9.37 1.23 16.73
CA GLY A 37 10.37 2.23 16.32
C GLY A 37 10.00 2.95 15.04
N ILE A 38 9.41 2.25 14.05
CA ILE A 38 8.90 2.87 12.83
C ILE A 38 7.84 3.91 13.16
N ILE A 39 6.89 3.56 14.05
CA ILE A 39 5.77 4.44 14.42
C ILE A 39 6.26 5.68 15.20
N VAL A 40 7.07 5.49 16.24
CA VAL A 40 7.43 6.58 17.16
C VAL A 40 8.61 7.43 16.72
N THR A 41 9.42 6.96 15.76
CA THR A 41 10.50 7.78 15.21
C THR A 41 9.89 8.94 14.41
N GLU A 42 10.47 10.13 14.52
CA GLU A 42 10.12 11.31 13.73
C GLU A 42 11.19 11.58 12.68
N GLY A 43 10.85 12.31 11.61
CA GLY A 43 11.78 12.55 10.51
C GLY A 43 12.28 11.24 9.86
N SER A 44 13.58 11.16 9.57
CA SER A 44 14.13 10.05 8.77
C SER A 44 14.08 8.70 9.49
N LYS A 45 13.58 7.70 8.77
CA LYS A 45 13.34 6.32 9.21
C LYS A 45 14.42 5.36 8.74
N THR A 46 15.69 5.74 8.92
CA THR A 46 16.77 4.76 8.76
C THR A 46 16.65 3.65 9.82
N ILE A 47 17.20 2.46 9.55
CA ILE A 47 17.22 1.36 10.55
C ILE A 47 17.88 1.80 11.85
N SER A 48 18.93 2.64 11.77
CA SER A 48 19.61 3.19 12.93
C SER A 48 18.67 4.11 13.74
N SER A 49 17.98 5.03 13.07
CA SER A 49 17.02 5.94 13.71
C SER A 49 15.91 5.17 14.42
N VAL A 50 15.31 4.20 13.72
CA VAL A 50 14.23 3.35 14.21
C VAL A 50 14.66 2.56 15.45
N HIS A 51 15.84 1.97 15.43
CA HIS A 51 16.33 1.14 16.51
C HIS A 51 16.74 1.97 17.74
N ASN A 52 17.47 3.08 17.53
CA ASN A 52 17.93 3.95 18.61
C ASN A 52 16.77 4.60 19.38
N LYS A 53 15.60 4.79 18.74
CA LYS A 53 14.45 5.42 19.37
C LYS A 53 13.80 4.55 20.46
N ILE A 54 13.77 3.22 20.30
CA ILE A 54 13.09 2.32 21.24
C ILE A 54 14.05 1.68 22.25
N THR A 55 15.30 1.48 21.87
CA THR A 55 16.26 0.75 22.71
C THR A 55 17.42 1.65 23.12
N CYS A 56 17.43 2.06 24.39
CA CYS A 56 18.52 2.87 24.96
C CYS A 56 19.84 2.09 25.12
N ASN A 57 19.80 0.75 25.14
CA ASN A 57 20.96 -0.11 25.45
C ASN A 57 21.20 -1.30 24.49
N ARG A 58 20.66 -1.26 23.26
CA ARG A 58 20.92 -2.34 22.28
C ARG A 58 21.71 -1.82 21.09
N ASP A 59 22.81 -2.52 20.80
CA ASP A 59 23.67 -2.21 19.67
C ASP A 59 22.87 -2.29 18.35
N ARG A 60 23.09 -1.30 17.47
CA ARG A 60 22.48 -1.19 16.12
C ARG A 60 22.59 -2.48 15.30
N SER A 61 23.65 -3.26 15.48
CA SER A 61 23.86 -4.54 14.81
C SER A 61 22.72 -5.52 15.05
N THR A 62 21.99 -5.40 16.16
CA THR A 62 20.85 -6.25 16.49
C THR A 62 19.70 -6.07 15.49
N GLY A 63 19.31 -4.83 15.20
CA GLY A 63 18.28 -4.54 14.19
C GLY A 63 18.71 -4.97 12.78
N SER A 64 20.01 -4.81 12.46
CA SER A 64 20.55 -5.27 11.17
C SER A 64 20.56 -6.80 11.05
N ARG A 65 20.92 -7.53 12.12
CA ARG A 65 20.89 -9.01 12.18
C ARG A 65 19.47 -9.56 12.13
N PHE A 66 18.51 -8.89 12.77
CA PHE A 66 17.09 -9.26 12.67
C PHE A 66 16.63 -9.29 11.20
N LEU A 67 16.97 -8.28 10.42
CA LEU A 67 16.60 -8.24 9.00
C LEU A 67 17.44 -9.18 8.13
N SER A 68 18.70 -9.45 8.48
CA SER A 68 19.59 -10.26 7.62
C SER A 68 19.69 -11.73 8.01
N SER A 69 20.21 -12.01 9.20
CA SER A 69 20.71 -13.32 9.61
C SER A 69 19.71 -14.13 10.44
N TYR A 70 18.79 -13.48 11.16
CA TYR A 70 17.84 -14.21 12.00
C TYR A 70 16.89 -15.08 11.16
N SER A 71 16.48 -16.20 11.74
CA SER A 71 15.70 -17.25 11.07
C SER A 71 14.19 -16.98 11.18
N TRP A 72 13.68 -16.13 10.29
CA TRP A 72 12.25 -15.94 10.06
C TRP A 72 11.97 -15.73 8.57
N ASN A 73 10.77 -16.08 8.11
CA ASN A 73 10.39 -16.00 6.70
C ASN A 73 9.42 -14.83 6.51
N HIS A 74 9.70 -13.96 5.54
CA HIS A 74 8.92 -12.74 5.38
C HIS A 74 7.59 -12.99 4.67
N GLU A 75 7.59 -13.93 3.72
CA GLU A 75 6.40 -14.37 3.01
C GLU A 75 5.38 -14.97 3.98
N TYR A 76 5.82 -15.79 4.93
CA TYR A 76 4.98 -16.36 5.98
C TYR A 76 4.40 -15.29 6.91
N VAL A 77 5.22 -14.32 7.35
CA VAL A 77 4.72 -13.17 8.14
C VAL A 77 3.70 -12.37 7.36
N THR A 78 3.92 -12.16 6.07
CA THR A 78 2.99 -11.48 5.17
C THR A 78 1.67 -12.25 5.04
N GLN A 79 1.72 -13.57 4.87
CA GLN A 79 0.54 -14.44 4.78
C GLN A 79 -0.29 -14.40 6.07
N GLU A 80 0.32 -14.60 7.23
CA GLU A 80 -0.39 -14.56 8.52
C GLU A 80 -0.97 -13.17 8.82
N ARG A 81 -0.25 -12.10 8.44
CA ARG A 81 -0.78 -10.73 8.52
C ARG A 81 -2.00 -10.52 7.63
N ILE A 82 -1.98 -10.98 6.38
CA ILE A 82 -3.11 -10.86 5.46
C ILE A 82 -4.28 -11.68 6.01
N PHE A 83 -4.04 -12.92 6.44
CA PHE A 83 -5.06 -13.78 7.01
C PHE A 83 -5.74 -13.14 8.23
N HIS A 84 -4.95 -12.61 9.18
CA HIS A 84 -5.46 -11.88 10.34
C HIS A 84 -6.31 -10.67 9.91
N ALA A 85 -5.80 -9.82 9.02
CA ALA A 85 -6.53 -8.64 8.55
C ALA A 85 -7.84 -9.01 7.84
N ILE A 86 -7.83 -10.06 7.02
CA ILE A 86 -9.01 -10.58 6.33
C ILE A 86 -10.02 -11.16 7.32
N SER A 87 -9.58 -11.81 8.40
CA SER A 87 -10.45 -12.28 9.48
C SER A 87 -11.12 -11.12 10.21
N GLU A 88 -10.36 -10.07 10.57
CA GLU A 88 -10.90 -8.86 11.20
C GLU A 88 -11.93 -8.15 10.30
N ILE A 89 -11.67 -8.07 9.00
CA ILE A 89 -12.60 -7.53 8.01
C ILE A 89 -13.86 -8.40 7.94
N SER A 90 -13.72 -9.72 7.83
CA SER A 90 -14.85 -10.66 7.70
C SER A 90 -15.79 -10.60 8.89
N ASN A 91 -15.29 -10.32 10.10
CA ASN A 91 -16.09 -10.17 11.31
C ASN A 91 -16.98 -8.92 11.33
N THR A 92 -16.77 -7.97 10.41
CA THR A 92 -17.46 -6.67 10.40
C THR A 92 -18.13 -6.33 9.07
N CYS A 93 -17.99 -7.18 8.06
CA CYS A 93 -18.54 -6.96 6.71
C CYS A 93 -19.70 -7.91 6.43
N GLU A 94 -20.66 -7.43 5.66
CA GLU A 94 -21.78 -8.21 5.16
C GLU A 94 -21.46 -8.82 3.80
N ALA A 95 -22.08 -9.95 3.45
CA ALA A 95 -21.84 -10.62 2.16
C ALA A 95 -22.23 -9.74 0.94
N SER A 96 -23.08 -8.74 1.14
CA SER A 96 -23.52 -7.75 0.15
C SER A 96 -22.57 -6.56 -0.02
N ASP A 97 -21.61 -6.39 0.90
CA ASP A 97 -20.62 -5.32 0.80
C ASP A 97 -19.77 -5.48 -0.47
N VAL A 98 -19.13 -4.40 -0.87
CA VAL A 98 -18.34 -4.36 -2.10
C VAL A 98 -16.85 -4.25 -1.75
N GLY A 99 -16.11 -5.28 -2.14
CA GLY A 99 -14.66 -5.33 -2.00
C GLY A 99 -13.95 -4.74 -3.21
N PHE A 100 -12.88 -3.99 -2.97
CA PHE A 100 -12.05 -3.40 -4.02
C PHE A 100 -10.60 -3.89 -3.87
N LEU A 101 -10.17 -4.78 -4.76
CA LEU A 101 -8.75 -5.11 -4.93
C LEU A 101 -8.12 -4.03 -5.80
N ILE A 102 -7.13 -3.31 -5.30
CA ILE A 102 -6.43 -2.26 -6.01
C ILE A 102 -5.03 -2.75 -6.33
N ILE A 103 -4.61 -2.66 -7.60
CA ILE A 103 -3.24 -2.98 -8.02
C ILE A 103 -2.63 -1.74 -8.68
N ASP A 104 -1.43 -1.40 -8.24
CA ASP A 104 -0.59 -0.34 -8.80
C ASP A 104 0.88 -0.68 -8.58
N ASP A 105 1.78 0.15 -9.11
CA ASP A 105 3.20 0.06 -8.83
C ASP A 105 3.81 1.33 -8.25
N THR A 106 4.88 1.13 -7.50
CA THR A 106 5.60 2.22 -6.83
C THR A 106 7.10 2.03 -6.94
N LEU A 107 7.81 3.15 -6.99
CA LEU A 107 9.27 3.19 -7.01
C LEU A 107 9.82 3.55 -5.63
N THR A 108 10.78 2.78 -5.14
CA THR A 108 11.64 3.13 -4.01
C THR A 108 12.94 3.73 -4.54
N LYS A 109 12.97 5.05 -4.66
CA LYS A 109 14.08 5.78 -5.29
C LYS A 109 15.30 5.79 -4.39
N LYS A 110 16.49 5.62 -4.98
CA LYS A 110 17.77 5.71 -4.29
C LYS A 110 18.71 6.66 -5.01
N ASN A 111 19.71 7.15 -4.29
CA ASN A 111 20.79 7.92 -4.90
C ASN A 111 21.60 7.00 -5.83
N THR A 112 22.03 7.49 -6.99
CA THR A 112 22.83 6.72 -7.96
C THR A 112 24.19 6.28 -7.41
N SER A 113 24.65 6.86 -6.29
CA SER A 113 25.84 6.44 -5.56
C SER A 113 25.68 5.10 -4.83
N THR A 114 24.45 4.63 -4.57
CA THR A 114 24.19 3.39 -3.80
C THR A 114 24.33 2.13 -4.66
N LYS A 115 25.51 1.92 -5.24
CA LYS A 115 25.79 0.83 -6.20
C LYS A 115 25.82 -0.57 -5.59
N LYS A 116 25.96 -0.68 -4.26
CA LYS A 116 26.05 -1.96 -3.53
C LYS A 116 24.70 -2.51 -3.09
N ILE A 117 23.62 -1.74 -3.22
CA ILE A 117 22.28 -2.23 -2.88
C ILE A 117 21.82 -3.16 -3.99
N GLU A 118 21.48 -4.39 -3.63
CA GLU A 118 21.10 -5.44 -4.56
C GLU A 118 19.80 -5.10 -5.30
N SER A 119 19.72 -5.56 -6.54
CA SER A 119 18.51 -5.48 -7.40
C SER A 119 17.98 -4.08 -7.70
N LEU A 120 18.79 -3.03 -7.53
CA LEU A 120 18.46 -1.70 -8.07
C LEU A 120 18.63 -1.68 -9.59
N ASP A 121 17.75 -0.93 -10.26
CA ASP A 121 17.82 -0.69 -11.70
C ASP A 121 17.26 0.71 -12.03
N PHE A 122 17.40 1.12 -13.28
CA PHE A 122 16.73 2.32 -13.79
C PHE A 122 15.30 1.99 -14.22
N HIS A 123 14.33 2.59 -13.55
CA HIS A 123 12.91 2.50 -13.87
C HIS A 123 12.35 3.89 -14.23
N ASN A 124 11.51 3.96 -15.27
CA ASN A 124 10.88 5.22 -15.64
C ASN A 124 9.89 5.66 -14.56
N SER A 125 9.96 6.93 -14.17
CA SER A 125 9.07 7.50 -13.17
C SER A 125 8.09 8.49 -13.81
N HIS A 126 6.81 8.14 -13.84
CA HIS A 126 5.75 9.04 -14.32
C HIS A 126 5.69 10.35 -13.51
N ALA A 127 5.86 10.25 -12.19
CA ALA A 127 5.89 11.39 -11.29
C ALA A 127 7.07 12.36 -11.53
N ASP A 128 8.13 11.92 -12.20
CA ASP A 128 9.30 12.74 -12.53
C ASP A 128 9.41 13.04 -14.04
N GLY A 129 8.27 13.08 -14.75
CA GLY A 129 8.23 13.38 -16.19
C GLY A 129 8.83 12.27 -17.05
N ASN A 130 8.56 11.01 -16.69
CA ASN A 130 9.06 9.79 -17.34
C ASN A 130 10.59 9.63 -17.35
N LYS A 131 11.30 10.35 -16.48
CA LYS A 131 12.75 10.23 -16.37
C LYS A 131 13.13 8.90 -15.68
N PRO A 132 14.15 8.17 -16.17
CA PRO A 132 14.66 7.00 -15.48
C PRO A 132 15.19 7.36 -14.08
N LYS A 133 14.84 6.56 -13.08
CA LYS A 133 15.28 6.71 -11.69
C LYS A 133 15.90 5.42 -11.20
N TRP A 134 17.06 5.56 -10.56
CA TRP A 134 17.72 4.46 -9.84
C TRP A 134 16.84 4.06 -8.65
N SER A 135 16.25 2.88 -8.72
CA SER A 135 15.18 2.47 -7.80
C SER A 135 14.96 0.97 -7.78
N HIS A 136 14.21 0.49 -6.80
CA HIS A 136 13.44 -0.74 -6.94
C HIS A 136 12.03 -0.38 -7.41
N CYS A 137 11.40 -1.26 -8.17
CA CYS A 137 10.01 -1.13 -8.60
C CYS A 137 9.20 -2.28 -8.01
N LEU A 138 8.09 -1.95 -7.35
CA LEU A 138 7.22 -2.90 -6.65
C LEU A 138 5.82 -2.77 -7.22
N VAL A 139 5.27 -3.87 -7.74
CA VAL A 139 3.83 -4.00 -7.99
C VAL A 139 3.21 -4.43 -6.68
N THR A 140 2.15 -3.76 -6.22
CA THR A 140 1.53 -4.04 -4.92
C THR A 140 0.03 -4.18 -5.04
N SER A 141 -0.55 -5.02 -4.19
CA SER A 141 -2.00 -5.13 -4.01
C SER A 141 -2.43 -4.43 -2.72
N HIS A 142 -3.64 -3.87 -2.74
CA HIS A 142 -4.25 -3.17 -1.61
C HIS A 142 -5.74 -3.47 -1.60
N TYR A 143 -6.32 -3.72 -0.43
CA TYR A 143 -7.73 -4.06 -0.30
C TYR A 143 -8.49 -2.94 0.40
N LYS A 144 -9.51 -2.42 -0.30
CA LYS A 144 -10.43 -1.41 0.22
C LYS A 144 -11.82 -2.04 0.33
N ILE A 145 -12.38 -2.01 1.53
CA ILE A 145 -13.76 -2.44 1.81
C ILE A 145 -14.28 -1.65 2.99
N ASN A 146 -15.49 -1.09 2.89
CA ASN A 146 -16.06 -0.21 3.90
C ASN A 146 -15.04 0.83 4.37
N ASP A 147 -14.77 0.89 5.68
CA ASP A 147 -13.78 1.80 6.26
C ASP A 147 -12.34 1.26 6.20
N TYR A 148 -12.12 -0.02 5.92
CA TYR A 148 -10.78 -0.64 5.87
C TYR A 148 -10.02 -0.28 4.59
N SER A 149 -8.74 0.04 4.72
CA SER A 149 -7.82 0.30 3.61
C SER A 149 -6.47 -0.39 3.90
N ILE A 150 -6.30 -1.64 3.48
CA ILE A 150 -5.21 -2.52 3.92
C ILE A 150 -4.27 -2.87 2.77
N PRO A 151 -2.95 -2.60 2.86
CA PRO A 151 -1.99 -3.11 1.89
C PRO A 151 -1.89 -4.63 2.02
N LEU A 152 -2.04 -5.35 0.91
CA LEU A 152 -2.03 -6.81 0.88
C LEU A 152 -0.64 -7.36 0.62
N ASP A 153 -0.09 -7.31 -0.58
CA ASP A 153 1.25 -7.88 -0.81
C ASP A 153 2.00 -7.10 -1.89
N PHE A 154 3.27 -7.45 -2.12
CA PHE A 154 4.12 -6.84 -3.14
C PHE A 154 4.90 -7.88 -3.94
N ARG A 155 5.20 -7.53 -5.19
CA ARG A 155 6.11 -8.26 -6.07
C ARG A 155 7.14 -7.30 -6.63
N GLN A 156 8.42 -7.62 -6.46
CA GLN A 156 9.48 -6.80 -7.02
C GLN A 156 9.61 -7.06 -8.52
N TYR A 157 9.44 -5.99 -9.30
CA TYR A 157 9.72 -6.01 -10.72
C TYR A 157 11.23 -5.93 -10.97
N HIS A 158 11.74 -6.96 -11.66
CA HIS A 158 13.12 -6.98 -12.16
C HIS A 158 13.10 -6.83 -13.68
N ARG A 159 13.92 -5.93 -14.23
CA ARG A 159 14.08 -5.84 -15.69
C ARG A 159 14.65 -7.15 -16.24
N LYS A 160 14.43 -7.40 -17.53
CA LYS A 160 14.84 -8.65 -18.21
C LYS A 160 16.32 -8.96 -18.02
N GLU A 161 17.19 -7.97 -18.12
CA GLU A 161 18.64 -8.12 -17.91
C GLU A 161 18.98 -8.47 -16.46
N SER A 162 18.37 -7.76 -15.51
CA SER A 162 18.54 -7.99 -14.07
C SER A 162 18.01 -9.37 -13.64
N SER A 163 16.90 -9.82 -14.23
CA SER A 163 16.35 -11.17 -14.00
C SER A 163 17.32 -12.27 -14.44
N LYS A 164 17.96 -12.10 -15.62
CA LYS A 164 19.00 -13.04 -16.10
C LYS A 164 20.19 -13.10 -15.13
N LYS A 165 20.66 -11.95 -14.64
CA LYS A 165 21.78 -11.90 -13.67
C LYS A 165 21.45 -12.60 -12.35
N LEU A 166 20.18 -12.58 -11.95
CA LEU A 166 19.69 -13.25 -10.73
C LEU A 166 19.30 -14.72 -10.96
N SER A 167 19.45 -15.25 -12.17
CA SER A 167 18.96 -16.58 -12.56
C SER A 167 17.48 -16.78 -12.24
N LYS A 168 16.68 -15.71 -12.35
CA LYS A 168 15.23 -15.72 -12.12
C LYS A 168 14.48 -15.66 -13.45
N LYS A 169 13.31 -16.30 -13.51
CA LYS A 169 12.35 -16.11 -14.59
C LYS A 169 11.97 -14.62 -14.66
N PHE A 170 12.08 -14.04 -15.84
CA PHE A 170 11.58 -12.68 -16.07
C PHE A 170 10.05 -12.71 -16.09
N LEU A 171 9.45 -11.82 -15.31
CA LEU A 171 8.02 -11.55 -15.33
C LEU A 171 7.81 -10.06 -15.59
N ASP A 172 6.90 -9.73 -16.50
CA ASP A 172 6.48 -8.35 -16.67
C ASP A 172 5.55 -7.89 -15.54
N LYS A 173 5.26 -6.59 -15.47
CA LYS A 173 4.41 -6.03 -14.42
C LYS A 173 2.98 -6.60 -14.43
N ASN A 174 2.41 -6.90 -15.61
CA ASN A 174 1.08 -7.52 -15.68
C ASN A 174 1.12 -8.95 -15.13
N GLU A 175 2.20 -9.69 -15.39
CA GLU A 175 2.39 -11.03 -14.81
C GLU A 175 2.48 -11.00 -13.29
N LEU A 176 3.23 -10.05 -12.72
CA LEU A 176 3.29 -9.84 -11.28
C LEU A 176 1.94 -9.40 -10.69
N ALA A 177 1.18 -8.57 -11.41
CA ALA A 177 -0.18 -8.20 -11.00
C ALA A 177 -1.11 -9.42 -10.95
N MET A 178 -1.05 -10.32 -11.95
CA MET A 178 -1.83 -11.55 -11.95
C MET A 178 -1.45 -12.50 -10.81
N GLU A 179 -0.18 -12.56 -10.40
CA GLU A 179 0.22 -13.31 -9.20
C GLU A 179 -0.48 -12.77 -7.95
N LEU A 180 -0.50 -11.44 -7.77
CA LEU A 180 -1.20 -10.80 -6.65
C LEU A 180 -2.72 -11.03 -6.69
N MET A 181 -3.30 -11.13 -7.89
CA MET A 181 -4.73 -11.44 -8.06
C MET A 181 -5.05 -12.89 -7.68
N ASN A 182 -4.19 -13.85 -8.04
CA ASN A 182 -4.38 -15.26 -7.71
C ASN A 182 -4.34 -15.52 -6.20
N GLU A 183 -3.60 -14.69 -5.46
CA GLU A 183 -3.45 -14.78 -4.00
C GLU A 183 -4.50 -13.97 -3.24
N PHE A 184 -5.34 -13.22 -3.94
CA PHE A 184 -6.40 -12.43 -3.32
C PHE A 184 -7.59 -13.32 -2.96
N THR A 185 -7.87 -13.41 -1.66
CA THR A 185 -9.07 -14.07 -1.14
C THR A 185 -10.10 -13.01 -0.75
N PRO A 186 -11.16 -12.79 -1.54
CA PRO A 186 -12.19 -11.83 -1.20
C PRO A 186 -13.05 -12.28 -0.01
N VAL A 187 -13.52 -11.32 0.78
CA VAL A 187 -14.47 -11.56 1.90
C VAL A 187 -15.94 -11.36 1.51
N THR A 188 -16.21 -10.86 0.30
CA THR A 188 -17.56 -10.54 -0.19
C THR A 188 -17.86 -11.26 -1.49
N LYS A 189 -19.13 -11.25 -1.91
CA LYS A 189 -19.54 -11.77 -3.23
C LYS A 189 -19.23 -10.80 -4.38
N ASN A 190 -19.24 -9.50 -4.10
CA ASN A 190 -19.10 -8.45 -5.10
C ASN A 190 -17.71 -7.83 -4.99
N ASN A 191 -16.79 -8.21 -5.87
CA ASN A 191 -15.42 -7.72 -5.84
C ASN A 191 -15.04 -7.03 -7.14
N TYR A 192 -14.31 -5.93 -7.03
CA TYR A 192 -13.83 -5.16 -8.16
C TYR A 192 -12.31 -4.99 -8.11
N LEU A 193 -11.64 -5.31 -9.21
CA LEU A 193 -10.26 -4.94 -9.48
C LEU A 193 -10.22 -3.48 -9.94
N LEU A 194 -9.49 -2.62 -9.22
CA LEU A 194 -9.26 -1.23 -9.56
C LEU A 194 -7.82 -1.02 -10.02
N VAL A 195 -7.65 -0.53 -11.25
CA VAL A 195 -6.33 -0.42 -11.89
C VAL A 195 -6.15 0.87 -12.68
N ASP A 196 -4.90 1.24 -12.92
CA ASP A 196 -4.56 2.35 -13.80
C ASP A 196 -4.54 1.91 -15.29
N SER A 197 -4.12 2.83 -16.17
CA SER A 197 -4.07 2.55 -17.63
C SER A 197 -2.95 1.63 -18.11
N TRP A 198 -1.99 1.29 -17.25
CA TRP A 198 -0.95 0.31 -17.54
C TRP A 198 -1.43 -1.12 -17.37
N TYR A 199 -2.40 -1.33 -16.48
CA TYR A 199 -2.95 -2.65 -16.13
C TYR A 199 -4.31 -2.95 -16.76
N THR A 200 -4.75 -2.23 -17.79
CA THR A 200 -6.00 -2.52 -18.53
C THR A 200 -5.76 -3.23 -19.86
N SER A 201 -4.93 -4.27 -19.85
CA SER A 201 -4.79 -5.20 -20.98
C SER A 201 -5.92 -6.23 -20.97
N ALA A 202 -6.27 -6.81 -22.13
CA ALA A 202 -7.28 -7.87 -22.18
C ALA A 202 -6.94 -9.04 -21.25
N LYS A 203 -5.64 -9.39 -21.14
CA LYS A 203 -5.12 -10.39 -20.23
C LYS A 203 -5.50 -10.09 -18.77
N ILE A 204 -5.26 -8.87 -18.28
CA ILE A 204 -5.62 -8.49 -16.90
C ILE A 204 -7.13 -8.50 -16.68
N LEU A 205 -7.89 -7.93 -17.61
CA LEU A 205 -9.36 -7.83 -17.50
C LEU A 205 -10.01 -9.23 -17.42
N LEU A 206 -9.57 -10.17 -18.27
CA LEU A 206 -10.03 -11.56 -18.25
C LEU A 206 -9.55 -12.29 -16.99
N HIS A 207 -8.30 -12.07 -16.57
CA HIS A 207 -7.76 -12.67 -15.35
C HIS A 207 -8.52 -12.19 -14.11
N GLY A 208 -8.98 -10.94 -14.09
CA GLY A 208 -9.85 -10.40 -13.04
C GLY A 208 -11.15 -11.18 -12.94
N LEU A 209 -11.84 -11.36 -14.08
CA LEU A 209 -13.09 -12.11 -14.13
C LEU A 209 -12.93 -13.56 -13.65
N ILE A 210 -11.83 -14.23 -14.04
CA ILE A 210 -11.50 -15.59 -13.58
C ILE A 210 -11.34 -15.66 -12.06
N ASN A 211 -10.77 -14.62 -11.45
CA ASN A 211 -10.59 -14.51 -10.00
C ASN A 211 -11.81 -13.89 -9.28
N GLY A 212 -12.99 -13.89 -9.91
CA GLY A 212 -14.23 -13.42 -9.29
C GLY A 212 -14.29 -11.89 -9.10
N CYS A 213 -13.51 -11.13 -9.87
CA CYS A 213 -13.47 -9.68 -9.81
C CYS A 213 -13.87 -9.06 -11.15
N HIS A 214 -14.89 -8.19 -11.16
CA HIS A 214 -15.06 -7.26 -12.28
C HIS A 214 -13.92 -6.23 -12.26
N THR A 215 -13.49 -5.71 -13.40
CA THR A 215 -12.41 -4.72 -13.45
C THR A 215 -12.97 -3.35 -13.79
N ILE A 216 -12.58 -2.33 -13.02
CA ILE A 216 -12.79 -0.92 -13.34
C ILE A 216 -11.42 -0.23 -13.43
N GLY A 217 -11.13 0.38 -14.56
CA GLY A 217 -9.79 0.92 -14.82
C GLY A 217 -9.75 2.11 -15.75
N ARG A 218 -8.65 2.87 -15.74
CA ARG A 218 -8.40 3.82 -16.83
C ARG A 218 -7.94 3.07 -18.06
N ILE A 219 -8.29 3.56 -19.25
CA ILE A 219 -7.74 3.04 -20.51
C ILE A 219 -6.98 4.12 -21.27
N LYS A 220 -5.99 3.69 -22.05
CA LYS A 220 -5.24 4.59 -22.93
C LYS A 220 -6.16 5.10 -24.04
N SER A 221 -5.93 6.36 -24.44
CA SER A 221 -6.75 7.05 -25.44
C SER A 221 -6.76 6.39 -26.83
N ASN A 222 -5.74 5.56 -27.11
CA ASN A 222 -5.58 4.82 -28.36
C ASN A 222 -6.26 3.44 -28.36
N ARG A 223 -6.98 3.04 -27.30
CA ARG A 223 -7.75 1.79 -27.31
C ARG A 223 -8.82 1.81 -28.41
N VAL A 224 -9.01 0.66 -29.05
CA VAL A 224 -9.96 0.51 -30.17
C VAL A 224 -11.33 0.09 -29.65
N ILE A 225 -12.36 0.78 -30.15
CA ILE A 225 -13.78 0.53 -29.91
C ILE A 225 -14.53 0.47 -31.25
N TYR A 226 -15.79 0.01 -31.21
CA TYR A 226 -16.61 -0.26 -32.39
C TYR A 226 -18.01 0.38 -32.29
N PRO A 227 -18.12 1.71 -32.04
CA PRO A 227 -19.41 2.41 -32.04
C PRO A 227 -20.13 2.18 -33.38
N ALA A 228 -21.39 1.72 -33.31
CA ALA A 228 -22.17 1.31 -34.48
C ALA A 228 -21.46 0.31 -35.41
N GLY A 229 -20.58 -0.54 -34.86
CA GLY A 229 -19.77 -1.50 -35.62
C GLY A 229 -18.54 -0.91 -36.33
N ILE A 230 -18.31 0.40 -36.23
CA ILE A 230 -17.22 1.09 -36.94
C ILE A 230 -15.96 1.13 -36.07
N LYS A 231 -14.89 0.50 -36.55
CA LYS A 231 -13.59 0.49 -35.87
C LYS A 231 -13.01 1.90 -35.76
N THR A 232 -12.78 2.36 -34.53
CA THR A 232 -12.10 3.64 -34.23
C THR A 232 -11.36 3.55 -32.91
N ASN A 233 -10.57 4.56 -32.54
CA ASN A 233 -10.04 4.65 -31.17
C ASN A 233 -10.87 5.61 -30.31
N VAL A 234 -10.84 5.43 -28.98
CA VAL A 234 -11.69 6.18 -28.06
C VAL A 234 -11.42 7.69 -28.14
N LYS A 235 -10.17 8.12 -28.33
CA LYS A 235 -9.83 9.53 -28.53
C LYS A 235 -10.50 10.14 -29.76
N LYS A 236 -10.36 9.48 -30.92
CA LYS A 236 -10.97 9.96 -32.16
C LYS A 236 -12.49 9.96 -32.07
N PHE A 237 -13.07 8.94 -31.44
CA PHE A 237 -14.51 8.91 -31.23
C PHE A 237 -14.98 10.06 -30.32
N SER A 238 -14.23 10.36 -29.26
CA SER A 238 -14.60 11.40 -28.29
C SER A 238 -14.76 12.80 -28.89
N SER A 239 -14.08 13.12 -30.00
CA SER A 239 -14.25 14.42 -30.67
C SER A 239 -15.56 14.57 -31.44
N TYR A 240 -16.31 13.49 -31.66
CA TYR A 240 -17.60 13.53 -32.34
C TYR A 240 -18.79 13.64 -31.39
N ILE A 241 -18.57 13.45 -30.09
CA ILE A 241 -19.60 13.48 -29.06
C ILE A 241 -20.01 14.93 -28.78
N ARG A 242 -21.32 15.18 -28.77
CA ARG A 242 -21.92 16.48 -28.47
C ARG A 242 -22.38 16.55 -27.02
N THR A 243 -22.49 17.77 -26.50
CA THR A 243 -22.91 18.03 -25.10
C THR A 243 -24.25 17.39 -24.75
N ASN A 244 -25.21 17.40 -25.68
CA ASN A 244 -26.54 16.80 -25.50
C ASN A 244 -26.56 15.26 -25.54
N GLU A 245 -25.44 14.62 -25.87
CA GLU A 245 -25.28 13.16 -25.84
C GLU A 245 -24.64 12.67 -24.53
N THR A 246 -24.32 13.60 -23.62
CA THR A 246 -23.73 13.27 -22.32
C THR A 246 -24.76 13.27 -21.20
N SER A 247 -24.48 12.48 -20.17
CA SER A 247 -25.22 12.45 -18.92
C SER A 247 -24.41 13.16 -17.83
N LEU A 248 -25.05 14.05 -17.06
CA LEU A 248 -24.42 14.67 -15.89
C LEU A 248 -24.38 13.65 -14.75
N VAL A 249 -23.16 13.32 -14.31
CA VAL A 249 -22.90 12.41 -13.18
C VAL A 249 -22.24 13.20 -12.07
N THR A 250 -22.72 13.05 -10.83
CA THR A 250 -22.09 13.64 -9.64
C THR A 250 -21.54 12.55 -8.75
N ALA A 251 -20.22 12.55 -8.53
CA ALA A 251 -19.50 11.62 -7.65
C ALA A 251 -18.52 12.41 -6.79
N SER A 252 -18.48 12.13 -5.48
CA SER A 252 -17.58 12.79 -4.51
C SER A 252 -17.55 14.33 -4.62
N ASN A 253 -18.71 14.96 -4.81
CA ASN A 253 -18.93 16.40 -5.04
C ASN A 253 -18.38 16.98 -6.35
N ASN A 254 -17.80 16.15 -7.23
CA ASN A 254 -17.38 16.54 -8.56
C ASN A 254 -18.49 16.24 -9.58
N LYS A 255 -18.60 17.09 -10.60
CA LYS A 255 -19.51 16.92 -11.73
C LYS A 255 -18.74 16.43 -12.95
N TYR A 256 -19.28 15.41 -13.59
CA TYR A 256 -18.73 14.78 -14.78
C TYR A 256 -19.79 14.75 -15.87
N TYR A 257 -19.40 15.05 -17.10
CA TYR A 257 -20.25 14.92 -18.29
C TYR A 257 -19.82 13.65 -18.98
N VAL A 258 -20.70 12.65 -19.01
CA VAL A 258 -20.33 11.26 -19.32
C VAL A 258 -21.11 10.75 -20.51
N TYR A 259 -20.39 10.30 -21.54
CA TYR A 259 -20.92 9.43 -22.58
C TYR A 259 -20.60 7.97 -22.25
N ARG A 260 -21.59 7.08 -22.40
CA ARG A 260 -21.44 5.64 -22.15
C ARG A 260 -21.41 4.89 -23.49
N TYR A 261 -20.29 4.23 -23.75
CA TYR A 261 -20.19 3.21 -24.79
C TYR A 261 -20.30 1.83 -24.15
N GLU A 262 -21.11 0.95 -24.73
CA GLU A 262 -21.14 -0.48 -24.38
C GLU A 262 -20.89 -1.32 -25.63
N GLY A 263 -20.02 -2.30 -25.51
CA GLY A 263 -19.70 -3.24 -26.59
C GLY A 263 -18.24 -3.62 -26.62
N LYS A 264 -17.76 -4.00 -27.80
CA LYS A 264 -16.43 -4.58 -27.99
C LYS A 264 -15.30 -3.58 -27.73
N LEU A 265 -14.27 -4.01 -27.01
CA LEU A 265 -13.01 -3.31 -26.82
C LEU A 265 -11.85 -4.26 -27.08
N ASN A 266 -11.11 -4.04 -28.18
CA ASN A 266 -10.08 -4.97 -28.67
C ASN A 266 -10.55 -6.44 -28.62
N ASP A 267 -9.94 -7.23 -27.73
CA ASP A 267 -10.14 -8.68 -27.56
C ASP A 267 -11.21 -9.04 -26.51
N ILE A 268 -11.99 -8.05 -26.02
CA ILE A 268 -13.11 -8.29 -25.10
C ILE A 268 -14.41 -7.88 -25.78
N GLU A 269 -15.36 -8.82 -25.84
CA GLU A 269 -16.58 -8.68 -26.63
C GLU A 269 -17.59 -7.69 -26.05
N ASN A 270 -17.75 -7.65 -24.73
CA ASN A 270 -18.67 -6.70 -24.10
C ASN A 270 -18.09 -6.08 -22.83
N VAL A 271 -17.93 -4.76 -22.85
CA VAL A 271 -17.53 -3.92 -21.72
C VAL A 271 -18.24 -2.58 -21.81
N VAL A 272 -18.25 -1.84 -20.71
CA VAL A 272 -18.61 -0.43 -20.72
C VAL A 272 -17.36 0.42 -20.75
N VAL A 273 -17.32 1.43 -21.61
CA VAL A 273 -16.34 2.51 -21.61
C VAL A 273 -17.06 3.83 -21.37
N LEU A 274 -16.75 4.47 -20.25
CA LEU A 274 -17.16 5.84 -19.96
C LEU A 274 -16.14 6.80 -20.55
N ILE A 275 -16.63 7.75 -21.34
CA ILE A 275 -15.88 8.92 -21.80
C ILE A 275 -16.37 10.10 -20.98
N SER A 276 -15.50 10.67 -20.15
CA SER A 276 -15.88 11.58 -19.09
C SER A 276 -15.09 12.89 -19.15
N TRP A 277 -15.80 14.01 -19.16
CA TRP A 277 -15.28 15.37 -19.14
C TRP A 277 -15.60 16.05 -17.81
N THR A 278 -14.78 17.02 -17.41
CA THR A 278 -15.02 17.84 -16.22
C THR A 278 -15.75 19.15 -16.55
N LYS A 279 -15.76 19.56 -17.82
CA LYS A 279 -16.46 20.76 -18.28
C LYS A 279 -17.72 20.42 -19.09
N ASN A 280 -18.74 21.26 -18.95
CA ASN A 280 -20.04 21.09 -19.61
C ASN A 280 -20.00 21.29 -21.13
N ASP A 281 -19.04 22.07 -21.60
CA ASP A 281 -18.78 22.38 -23.01
C ASP A 281 -17.85 21.34 -23.67
N LEU A 282 -17.41 20.33 -22.91
CA LEU A 282 -16.48 19.28 -23.33
C LEU A 282 -15.13 19.83 -23.84
N SER A 283 -14.74 21.04 -23.42
CA SER A 283 -13.51 21.69 -23.89
C SER A 283 -12.22 21.06 -23.34
N ASP A 284 -12.30 20.27 -22.29
CA ASP A 284 -11.17 19.61 -21.64
C ASP A 284 -10.84 18.25 -22.26
N ASN A 285 -9.70 17.68 -21.89
CA ASN A 285 -9.33 16.35 -22.35
C ASN A 285 -10.14 15.29 -21.58
N PRO A 286 -10.85 14.39 -22.27
CA PRO A 286 -11.64 13.39 -21.59
C PRO A 286 -10.78 12.34 -20.88
N ALA A 287 -11.36 11.84 -19.80
CA ALA A 287 -11.03 10.60 -19.13
C ALA A 287 -11.71 9.42 -19.82
N PHE A 288 -11.02 8.28 -19.91
CA PHE A 288 -11.59 7.03 -20.42
C PHE A 288 -11.52 5.96 -19.34
N ILE A 289 -12.68 5.49 -18.87
CA ILE A 289 -12.80 4.49 -17.80
C ILE A 289 -13.50 3.26 -18.36
N ILE A 290 -12.91 2.09 -18.19
CA ILE A 290 -13.53 0.81 -18.55
C ILE A 290 -14.17 0.17 -17.32
N SER A 291 -15.29 -0.53 -17.51
CA SER A 291 -15.88 -1.49 -16.57
C SER A 291 -16.16 -2.79 -17.31
N THR A 292 -15.74 -3.93 -16.74
CA THR A 292 -16.18 -5.26 -17.21
C THR A 292 -17.53 -5.67 -16.60
N ASP A 293 -18.05 -4.92 -15.63
CA ASP A 293 -19.42 -5.04 -15.17
C ASP A 293 -20.30 -4.05 -15.94
N VAL A 294 -21.07 -4.58 -16.90
CA VAL A 294 -21.95 -3.77 -17.74
C VAL A 294 -23.26 -3.41 -17.04
N SER A 295 -23.58 -4.06 -15.91
CA SER A 295 -24.81 -3.82 -15.16
C SER A 295 -24.76 -2.53 -14.32
N LEU A 296 -23.55 -2.04 -14.00
CA LEU A 296 -23.37 -0.83 -13.20
C LEU A 296 -23.77 0.43 -13.97
N ASP A 297 -24.44 1.35 -13.28
CA ASP A 297 -24.70 2.69 -13.78
C ASP A 297 -23.42 3.57 -13.82
N ASN A 298 -23.49 4.68 -14.55
CA ASN A 298 -22.34 5.57 -14.76
C ASN A 298 -21.78 6.17 -13.47
N LYS A 299 -22.66 6.51 -12.51
CA LYS A 299 -22.26 7.09 -11.22
C LYS A 299 -21.52 6.04 -10.39
N THR A 300 -22.05 4.82 -10.32
CA THR A 300 -21.43 3.73 -9.57
C THR A 300 -20.06 3.36 -10.10
N ILE A 301 -19.89 3.26 -11.43
CA ILE A 301 -18.56 3.01 -12.05
C ILE A 301 -17.56 4.09 -11.63
N ILE A 302 -17.92 5.37 -11.71
CA ILE A 302 -17.03 6.48 -11.33
C ILE A 302 -16.74 6.44 -9.83
N SER A 303 -17.76 6.30 -8.98
CA SER A 303 -17.60 6.26 -7.52
C SER A 303 -16.77 5.06 -7.04
N TYR A 304 -16.86 3.91 -7.70
CA TYR A 304 -15.99 2.76 -7.43
C TYR A 304 -14.56 3.05 -7.88
N TYR A 305 -14.38 3.62 -9.08
CA TYR A 305 -13.04 3.95 -9.57
C TYR A 305 -12.31 4.97 -8.68
N GLU A 306 -13.02 5.92 -8.08
CA GLU A 306 -12.45 6.88 -7.12
C GLU A 306 -11.80 6.21 -5.91
N LYS A 307 -12.24 5.01 -5.50
CA LYS A 307 -11.63 4.23 -4.41
C LYS A 307 -10.20 3.79 -4.73
N ARG A 308 -9.78 3.78 -6.00
CA ARG A 308 -8.39 3.51 -6.38
C ARG A 308 -7.41 4.47 -5.70
N TRP A 309 -7.84 5.70 -5.40
CA TRP A 309 -7.00 6.71 -4.75
C TRP A 309 -6.45 6.26 -3.38
N ASP A 310 -7.11 5.32 -2.70
CA ASP A 310 -6.65 4.76 -1.43
C ASP A 310 -5.23 4.18 -1.52
N ILE A 311 -4.82 3.57 -2.64
CA ILE A 311 -3.46 3.04 -2.80
C ILE A 311 -2.42 4.16 -2.91
N GLU A 312 -2.76 5.30 -3.49
CA GLU A 312 -1.87 6.46 -3.59
C GLU A 312 -1.67 7.10 -2.20
N VAL A 313 -2.74 7.18 -1.41
CA VAL A 313 -2.69 7.60 -0.01
C VAL A 313 -1.84 6.61 0.80
N SER A 314 -2.02 5.31 0.58
CA SER A 314 -1.22 4.26 1.20
C SER A 314 0.26 4.43 0.88
N TYR A 315 0.65 4.60 -0.39
CA TYR A 315 2.03 4.87 -0.79
C TYR A 315 2.62 6.13 -0.15
N ARG A 316 1.80 7.17 0.03
CA ARG A 316 2.25 8.38 0.74
C ARG A 316 2.63 8.07 2.18
N TYR A 317 1.78 7.35 2.93
CA TYR A 317 2.11 6.94 4.30
C TYR A 317 3.31 6.00 4.37
N HIS A 318 3.38 5.00 3.47
CA HIS A 318 4.51 4.09 3.37
C HIS A 318 5.83 4.88 3.26
N LYS A 319 5.91 5.82 2.32
CA LYS A 319 7.14 6.59 2.09
C LYS A 319 7.41 7.62 3.19
N THR A 320 6.45 8.51 3.45
CA THR A 320 6.67 9.70 4.28
C THR A 320 6.59 9.44 5.79
N ALA A 321 5.77 8.48 6.22
CA ALA A 321 5.56 8.22 7.64
C ALA A 321 6.30 6.97 8.11
N LEU A 322 6.36 5.93 7.28
CA LEU A 322 6.90 4.62 7.66
C LEU A 322 8.33 4.37 7.14
N GLY A 323 8.83 5.17 6.20
CA GLY A 323 10.22 5.04 5.73
C GLY A 323 10.45 3.95 4.68
N PHE A 324 9.44 3.67 3.85
CA PHE A 324 9.45 2.57 2.89
C PHE A 324 10.64 2.58 1.92
N ASP A 325 11.16 3.76 1.57
CA ASP A 325 12.32 3.95 0.70
C ASP A 325 13.54 4.57 1.41
N GLU A 326 13.55 4.66 2.74
CA GLU A 326 14.64 5.27 3.52
C GLU A 326 15.65 4.26 4.07
N PHE A 327 15.39 2.95 3.92
CA PHE A 327 16.31 1.91 4.37
C PHE A 327 17.70 2.03 3.70
N GLN A 328 18.75 1.73 4.46
CA GLN A 328 20.14 1.73 4.00
C GLN A 328 20.74 0.32 4.05
N ILE A 329 19.96 -0.67 3.64
CA ILE A 329 20.34 -2.08 3.64
C ILE A 329 20.71 -2.51 2.21
N GLN A 330 21.71 -3.38 2.08
CA GLN A 330 22.22 -3.82 0.78
C GLN A 330 21.61 -5.14 0.29
N SER A 331 21.42 -6.11 1.18
CA SER A 331 20.95 -7.45 0.80
C SER A 331 19.46 -7.46 0.46
N LEU A 332 19.11 -8.05 -0.69
CA LEU A 332 17.75 -8.22 -1.19
C LEU A 332 16.83 -8.89 -0.16
N LYS A 333 17.31 -9.97 0.49
CA LYS A 333 16.58 -10.67 1.55
C LYS A 333 16.20 -9.72 2.69
N SER A 334 17.11 -8.87 3.10
CA SER A 334 16.87 -7.92 4.20
C SER A 334 15.93 -6.79 3.79
N ILE A 335 15.99 -6.38 2.51
CA ILE A 335 15.11 -5.36 1.93
C ILE A 335 13.66 -5.89 1.86
N HIS A 336 13.46 -7.12 1.39
CA HIS A 336 12.13 -7.75 1.35
C HIS A 336 11.53 -7.93 2.74
N ARG A 337 12.34 -8.38 3.70
CA ARG A 337 11.97 -8.42 5.12
C ARG A 337 11.58 -7.04 5.65
N TYR A 338 12.33 -5.99 5.30
CA TYR A 338 11.99 -4.63 5.70
C TYR A 338 10.64 -4.17 5.12
N TRP A 339 10.41 -4.37 3.82
CA TRP A 339 9.11 -4.03 3.21
C TRP A 339 7.95 -4.79 3.85
N SER A 340 8.13 -6.06 4.18
CA SER A 340 7.13 -6.86 4.90
C SER A 340 6.81 -6.29 6.28
N ILE A 341 7.82 -5.80 7.02
CA ILE A 341 7.62 -5.11 8.30
C ILE A 341 6.91 -3.75 8.12
N ILE A 342 7.14 -3.04 7.01
CA ILE A 342 6.40 -1.80 6.72
C ILE A 342 4.92 -2.12 6.48
N PHE A 343 4.62 -3.14 5.68
CA PHE A 343 3.27 -3.61 5.42
C PHE A 343 2.58 -4.09 6.71
N LEU A 344 3.32 -4.80 7.58
CA LEU A 344 2.90 -5.17 8.94
C LEU A 344 2.56 -3.96 9.82
N THR A 345 3.42 -2.95 9.82
CA THR A 345 3.22 -1.72 10.57
C THR A 345 1.99 -0.97 10.09
N TYR A 346 1.80 -0.89 8.77
CA TYR A 346 0.63 -0.24 8.18
C TYR A 346 -0.67 -0.97 8.58
N THR A 347 -0.72 -2.30 8.41
CA THR A 347 -1.89 -3.11 8.77
C THR A 347 -2.25 -2.92 10.24
N PHE A 348 -1.26 -2.95 11.14
CA PHE A 348 -1.48 -2.65 12.56
C PHE A 348 -2.15 -1.29 12.78
N LEU A 349 -1.59 -0.23 12.17
CA LEU A 349 -2.10 1.13 12.33
C LEU A 349 -3.54 1.28 11.82
N GLU A 350 -3.86 0.62 10.71
CA GLU A 350 -5.20 0.66 10.13
C GLU A 350 -6.22 -0.12 10.96
N LEU A 351 -5.88 -1.33 11.41
CA LEU A 351 -6.75 -2.10 12.31
C LEU A 351 -6.98 -1.36 13.64
N PHE A 352 -5.93 -0.73 14.19
CA PHE A 352 -6.05 0.11 15.38
C PHE A 352 -6.94 1.33 15.13
N ARG A 353 -6.81 1.98 13.96
CA ARG A 353 -7.66 3.09 13.55
C ARG A 353 -9.13 2.70 13.54
N ILE A 354 -9.46 1.54 12.97
CA ILE A 354 -10.84 1.06 12.90
C ILE A 354 -11.36 0.73 14.30
N LYS A 355 -10.61 -0.09 15.06
CA LYS A 355 -11.03 -0.57 16.38
C LYS A 355 -11.24 0.55 17.40
N TYR A 356 -10.37 1.56 17.41
CA TYR A 356 -10.40 2.65 18.39
C TYR A 356 -10.75 4.02 17.80
N GLY A 357 -11.14 4.08 16.53
CA GLY A 357 -11.39 5.33 15.82
C GLY A 357 -12.49 6.18 16.43
N LYS A 358 -13.56 5.55 16.92
CA LYS A 358 -14.64 6.26 17.62
C LYS A 358 -14.19 6.81 18.98
N LEU A 359 -13.43 6.01 19.73
CA LEU A 359 -12.96 6.37 21.08
C LEU A 359 -11.99 7.55 21.05
N TYR A 360 -10.98 7.50 20.18
CA TYR A 360 -9.94 8.52 20.08
C TYR A 360 -10.16 9.53 18.94
N LYS A 361 -11.28 9.43 18.22
CA LYS A 361 -11.65 10.30 17.09
C LYS A 361 -10.63 10.31 15.96
N PHE A 362 -10.03 9.16 15.65
CA PHE A 362 -9.07 9.04 14.55
C PHE A 362 -9.77 9.16 13.20
N LYS A 363 -9.29 10.07 12.37
CA LYS A 363 -9.77 10.26 10.99
C LYS A 363 -8.90 9.48 10.00
N ASN A 364 -7.60 9.37 10.28
CA ASN A 364 -6.63 8.74 9.39
C ASN A 364 -5.47 8.08 10.18
N ILE A 365 -4.62 7.33 9.48
CA ILE A 365 -3.45 6.65 10.06
C ILE A 365 -2.46 7.63 10.71
N GLY A 366 -2.36 8.86 10.20
CA GLY A 366 -1.53 9.91 10.79
C GLY A 366 -1.96 10.27 12.22
N ASP A 367 -3.26 10.30 12.50
CA ASP A 367 -3.77 10.54 13.85
C ASP A 367 -3.39 9.39 14.80
N VAL A 368 -3.41 8.15 14.31
CA VAL A 368 -2.96 6.98 15.06
C VAL A 368 -1.46 7.07 15.35
N ILE A 369 -0.64 7.38 14.34
CA ILE A 369 0.81 7.57 14.54
C ILE A 369 1.08 8.64 15.60
N LEU A 370 0.37 9.78 15.53
CA LEU A 370 0.49 10.85 16.52
C LEU A 370 0.09 10.39 17.92
N HIS A 371 -0.99 9.61 18.04
CA HIS A 371 -1.40 9.01 19.32
C HIS A 371 -0.28 8.14 19.92
N PHE A 372 0.34 7.25 19.13
CA PHE A 372 1.46 6.43 19.62
C PHE A 372 2.70 7.26 19.99
N ARG A 373 3.01 8.32 19.24
CA ARG A 373 4.11 9.25 19.57
C ARG A 373 3.85 10.00 20.87
N ASN A 374 2.64 10.52 21.07
CA ASN A 374 2.26 11.22 22.29
C ASN A 374 2.30 10.27 23.50
N ASN A 375 1.79 9.04 23.36
CA ASN A 375 1.88 8.03 24.42
C ASN A 375 3.33 7.66 24.75
N TYR A 376 4.21 7.62 23.75
CA TYR A 376 5.64 7.40 23.99
C TYR A 376 6.27 8.54 24.79
N LEU A 377 5.91 9.80 24.50
CA LEU A 377 6.36 10.96 25.29
C LEU A 377 5.83 10.90 26.74
N VAL A 378 4.57 10.54 26.94
CA VAL A 378 3.99 10.35 28.28
C VAL A 378 4.77 9.30 29.07
N LYS A 379 5.15 8.18 28.44
CA LYS A 379 5.98 7.15 29.08
C LYS A 379 7.38 7.65 29.46
N ILE A 380 8.00 8.51 28.65
CA ILE A 380 9.27 9.14 29.00
C ILE A 380 9.11 10.03 30.23
N VAL A 381 8.07 10.88 30.27
CA VAL A 381 7.81 11.77 31.39
C VAL A 381 7.53 10.98 32.67
N ALA A 382 6.69 9.94 32.59
CA ALA A 382 6.40 9.08 33.73
C ALA A 382 7.66 8.39 34.27
N PHE A 383 8.53 7.87 33.38
CA PHE A 383 9.79 7.26 33.78
C PHE A 383 10.75 8.26 34.46
N ALA A 384 10.82 9.49 33.95
CA ALA A 384 11.64 10.53 34.55
C ALA A 384 11.13 10.92 35.95
N HIS A 385 9.81 11.01 36.12
CA HIS A 385 9.18 11.25 37.41
C HIS A 385 9.47 10.12 38.40
N GLU A 386 9.29 8.86 37.99
CA GLU A 386 9.60 7.69 38.82
C GLU A 386 11.09 7.67 39.23
N CYS A 387 11.99 8.05 38.32
CA CYS A 387 13.41 8.18 38.65
C CYS A 387 13.64 9.24 39.74
N ALA A 388 13.00 10.40 39.62
CA ALA A 388 13.10 11.47 40.61
C ALA A 388 12.55 11.04 41.99
N ASP A 389 11.40 10.38 42.03
CA ASP A 389 10.78 9.86 43.26
C ASP A 389 11.69 8.85 43.98
N ASN A 390 12.46 8.07 43.22
CA ASN A 390 13.43 7.10 43.72
C ASN A 390 14.83 7.69 43.98
N GLY A 391 14.99 9.02 43.93
CA GLY A 391 16.26 9.70 44.19
C GLY A 391 17.35 9.45 43.12
N ILE A 392 16.97 8.97 41.92
CA ILE A 392 17.91 8.79 40.81
C ILE A 392 18.23 10.17 40.21
N SER A 393 19.52 10.49 40.08
CA SER A 393 19.95 11.78 39.54
C SER A 393 19.46 12.01 38.11
N LEU A 394 19.27 13.28 37.73
CA LEU A 394 18.91 13.66 36.36
C LEU A 394 19.91 13.11 35.34
N GLN A 395 21.21 13.20 35.62
CA GLN A 395 22.25 12.67 34.74
C GLN A 395 22.13 11.15 34.54
N SER A 396 21.85 10.40 35.62
CA SER A 396 21.61 8.95 35.51
C SER A 396 20.33 8.64 34.72
N THR A 397 19.28 9.44 34.90
CA THR A 397 18.01 9.31 34.17
C THR A 397 18.18 9.57 32.67
N ILE A 398 18.88 10.64 32.30
CA ILE A 398 19.23 10.97 30.90
C ILE A 398 20.04 9.84 30.26
N ALA A 399 21.07 9.34 30.97
CA ALA A 399 21.87 8.22 30.50
C ALA A 399 21.04 6.93 30.33
N LYS A 400 20.13 6.62 31.27
CA LYS A 400 19.21 5.47 31.17
C LYS A 400 18.24 5.58 30.01
N LEU A 401 17.82 6.79 29.64
CA LEU A 401 16.98 7.04 28.46
C LEU A 401 17.79 7.00 27.15
N GLY A 402 19.13 6.91 27.21
CA GLY A 402 19.99 6.97 26.04
C GLY A 402 19.96 8.33 25.34
N LEU A 403 19.61 9.39 26.08
CA LEU A 403 19.61 10.76 25.60
C LEU A 403 21.00 11.37 25.84
N VAL A 404 21.43 12.25 24.93
CA VAL A 404 22.62 13.07 25.13
C VAL A 404 22.15 14.39 25.73
N ALA A 405 22.77 14.80 26.84
CA ALA A 405 22.49 16.08 27.50
C ALA A 405 22.98 17.26 26.66
#